data_AF-A0AAD5IYB6-F1
#
_entry.id   AF-A0AAD5IYB6-F1
#
_cell.length_a   1.000
_cell.length_b   1.000
_cell.length_c   1.000
_cell.angle_alpha   90.00
_cell.angle_beta   90.00
_cell.angle_gamma   90.00
#
_symmetry.space_group_name_H-M   'P 1'
#
loop_
_entity.id
_entity.type
_entity.pdbx_description
1 polymer ?
#
loop_
_entity_poly.entity_id
_entity_poly.type
_entity_poly.pdbx_seq_one_letter_code
_entity_poly.pdbx_strand_id
1 'polypeptide(L)'
;MCFEKVVHMEVGWFDESAHSSGAIGARLSIDAASVHALVGDALALMVQNISTAIVGLVIAFIASWQLALIILALLPLIGVNGYVQMKFMKGFSADAKVSSKSNYVL
;
A
#
# COMPACT_ATOMS: atom_id res chain seq x y z
N MET A 1 -21.11 2.45 23.38
CA MET A 1 -20.65 3.14 24.61
C MET A 1 -20.30 4.62 24.38
N CYS A 2 -19.56 5.02 23.33
CA CYS A 2 -19.27 6.46 23.11
C CYS A 2 -20.49 7.31 22.73
N PHE A 3 -21.39 6.80 21.86
CA PHE A 3 -22.60 7.53 21.46
C PHE A 3 -23.56 7.76 22.63
N GLU A 4 -23.68 6.79 23.54
CA GLU A 4 -24.48 6.89 24.75
C GLU A 4 -23.94 7.96 25.71
N LYS A 5 -22.62 8.11 25.85
CA LYS A 5 -22.01 9.15 26.67
C LYS A 5 -22.17 10.56 26.09
N VAL A 6 -22.14 10.69 24.76
CA VAL A 6 -22.33 11.97 24.06
C VAL A 6 -23.78 12.47 24.15
N VAL A 7 -24.76 11.55 24.16
CA VAL A 7 -26.18 11.87 24.30
C VAL A 7 -26.56 12.32 25.72
N HIS A 8 -25.75 11.99 26.74
CA HIS A 8 -25.99 12.39 28.14
C HIS A 8 -25.25 13.69 28.56
N MET A 9 -24.65 14.43 27.62
CA MET A 9 -24.05 15.73 27.96
C MET A 9 -25.12 16.81 28.18
N GLU A 10 -24.83 17.72 29.09
CA GLU A 10 -25.72 18.79 29.56
C GLU A 10 -26.23 19.71 28.43
N VAL A 11 -27.55 19.98 28.44
CA VAL A 11 -28.27 20.72 27.39
C VAL A 11 -27.73 22.14 27.15
N GLY A 12 -27.12 22.78 28.15
CA GLY A 12 -26.51 24.11 28.02
C GLY A 12 -25.25 24.14 27.14
N TRP A 13 -24.64 22.99 26.85
CA TRP A 13 -23.47 22.88 25.95
C TRP A 13 -23.87 22.96 24.46
N PHE A 14 -25.12 22.62 24.13
CA PHE A 14 -25.65 22.60 22.77
C PHE A 14 -26.31 23.92 22.32
N ASP A 15 -26.47 24.88 23.23
CA ASP A 15 -27.15 26.17 22.99
C ASP A 15 -26.18 27.30 22.58
N GLU A 16 -24.86 27.07 22.71
CA GLU A 16 -23.82 28.01 22.28
C GLU A 16 -23.71 28.04 20.74
N SER A 17 -23.92 29.20 20.10
CA SER A 17 -23.94 29.38 18.64
C SER A 17 -22.63 28.96 17.92
N ALA A 18 -21.55 28.77 18.67
CA ALA A 18 -20.26 28.27 18.19
C ALA A 18 -20.16 26.73 18.13
N HIS A 19 -21.05 25.99 18.82
CA HIS A 19 -20.96 24.54 19.02
C HIS A 19 -22.26 23.81 18.62
N SER A 20 -22.84 24.18 17.48
CA SER A 20 -24.02 23.50 16.93
C SER A 20 -23.85 21.97 16.96
N SER A 21 -24.81 21.27 17.58
CA SER A 21 -24.80 19.84 17.88
C SER A 21 -24.44 18.96 16.67
N GLY A 22 -24.78 19.41 15.46
CA GLY A 22 -24.48 18.72 14.19
C GLY A 22 -23.01 18.80 13.76
N ALA A 23 -22.32 19.91 14.00
CA ALA A 23 -20.92 20.07 13.59
C ALA A 23 -19.96 19.26 14.47
N ILE A 24 -20.25 19.19 15.77
CA ILE A 24 -19.51 18.35 16.73
C ILE A 24 -19.79 16.87 16.46
N GLY A 25 -21.05 16.49 16.23
CA GLY A 25 -21.41 15.12 15.87
C GLY A 25 -20.74 14.65 14.58
N ALA A 26 -20.65 15.53 13.57
CA ALA A 26 -19.94 15.25 12.33
C ALA A 26 -18.44 15.05 12.55
N ARG A 27 -17.79 15.92 13.33
CA ARG A 27 -16.35 15.77 13.66
C ARG A 27 -16.07 14.52 14.48
N LEU A 28 -16.91 14.23 15.47
CA LEU A 28 -16.78 13.03 16.28
C LEU A 28 -17.01 11.76 15.43
N SER A 29 -17.93 11.80 14.48
CA SER A 29 -18.15 10.71 13.54
C SER A 29 -16.96 10.53 12.59
N ILE A 30 -16.31 11.61 12.17
CA ILE A 30 -15.10 11.59 11.35
C ILE A 30 -13.92 11.02 12.15
N ASP A 31 -13.76 11.43 13.41
CA ASP A 31 -12.71 10.92 14.30
C ASP A 31 -12.96 9.44 14.67
N ALA A 32 -14.21 9.06 14.91
CA ALA A 32 -14.56 7.65 15.12
C ALA A 32 -14.31 6.82 13.86
N ALA A 33 -14.63 7.35 12.67
CA ALA A 33 -14.37 6.69 11.40
C ALA A 33 -12.88 6.56 11.11
N SER A 34 -12.07 7.57 11.44
CA SER A 34 -10.61 7.52 11.23
C SER A 34 -9.93 6.53 12.16
N VAL A 35 -10.35 6.47 13.44
CA VAL A 35 -9.87 5.45 14.38
C VAL A 35 -10.29 4.05 13.94
N HIS A 36 -11.54 3.89 13.48
CA HIS A 36 -12.01 2.61 12.96
C HIS A 36 -11.26 2.19 11.70
N ALA A 37 -10.95 3.13 10.80
CA ALA A 37 -10.13 2.88 9.62
C ALA A 37 -8.72 2.46 10.01
N LEU A 38 -8.07 3.14 10.96
CA LEU A 38 -6.75 2.76 11.48
C LEU A 38 -6.75 1.35 12.09
N VAL A 39 -7.76 1.03 12.88
CA VAL A 39 -7.95 -0.31 13.46
C VAL A 39 -8.21 -1.35 12.38
N GLY A 40 -9.01 -0.99 11.37
CA GLY A 40 -9.27 -1.82 10.18
C GLY A 40 -7.99 -2.10 9.41
N ASP A 41 -7.12 -1.11 9.26
CA ASP A 41 -5.83 -1.24 8.58
C ASP A 41 -4.87 -2.14 9.40
N ALA A 42 -4.85 -1.97 10.72
CA ALA A 42 -4.09 -2.84 11.61
C ALA A 42 -4.58 -4.30 11.56
N LEU A 43 -5.91 -4.52 11.55
CA LEU A 43 -6.52 -5.84 11.38
C LEU A 43 -6.20 -6.42 9.99
N ALA A 44 -6.29 -5.61 8.94
CA ALA A 44 -5.95 -6.00 7.58
C ALA A 44 -4.48 -6.43 7.49
N LEU A 45 -3.56 -5.70 8.12
CA LEU A 45 -2.15 -6.06 8.22
C LEU A 45 -1.93 -7.37 8.99
N MET A 46 -2.65 -7.58 10.10
CA MET A 46 -2.58 -8.85 10.83
C MET A 46 -3.07 -10.02 9.96
N VAL A 47 -4.20 -9.87 9.29
CA VAL A 47 -4.76 -10.89 8.38
C VAL A 47 -3.84 -11.13 7.19
N GLN A 48 -3.28 -10.07 6.60
CA GLN A 48 -2.30 -10.15 5.53
C GLN A 48 -1.07 -10.95 5.96
N ASN A 49 -0.54 -10.69 7.15
CA ASN A 49 0.62 -11.41 7.69
C ASN A 49 0.32 -12.89 7.91
N ILE A 50 -0.87 -13.21 8.45
CA ILE A 50 -1.32 -14.60 8.62
C ILE A 50 -1.51 -15.29 7.26
N SER A 51 -2.13 -14.62 6.31
CA SER A 51 -2.33 -15.11 4.95
C SER A 51 -0.99 -15.39 4.26
N THR A 52 -0.03 -14.47 4.35
CA THR A 52 1.32 -14.64 3.82
C THR A 52 2.04 -15.82 4.50
N ALA A 53 1.89 -15.99 5.81
CA ALA A 53 2.45 -17.14 6.51
C ALA A 53 1.83 -18.48 6.04
N ILE A 54 0.51 -18.52 5.84
CA ILE A 54 -0.20 -19.69 5.33
C ILE A 54 0.21 -19.99 3.89
N VAL A 55 0.23 -18.99 3.01
CA VAL A 55 0.67 -19.14 1.62
C VAL A 55 2.13 -19.60 1.58
N GLY A 56 3.00 -19.05 2.42
CA GLY A 56 4.39 -19.49 2.56
C GLY A 56 4.52 -20.95 3.02
N LEU A 57 3.72 -21.38 4.01
CA LEU A 57 3.66 -22.77 4.45
C LEU A 57 3.14 -23.69 3.34
N VAL A 58 2.09 -23.28 2.62
CA VAL A 58 1.53 -24.01 1.49
C VAL A 58 2.56 -24.16 0.37
N ILE A 59 3.30 -23.09 0.03
CA ILE A 59 4.43 -23.13 -0.91
C ILE A 59 5.52 -24.10 -0.41
N ALA A 60 5.83 -24.09 0.89
CA ALA A 60 6.81 -25.00 1.47
C ALA A 60 6.41 -26.47 1.37
N PHE A 61 5.11 -26.80 1.50
CA PHE A 61 4.60 -28.15 1.28
C PHE A 61 4.51 -28.54 -0.19
N ILE A 62 4.17 -27.59 -1.07
CA ILE A 62 4.08 -27.84 -2.52
C ILE A 62 5.49 -27.96 -3.14
N ALA A 63 6.57 -27.61 -2.42
CA ALA A 63 7.98 -27.79 -2.80
C ALA A 63 8.42 -29.26 -3.00
N SER A 64 7.46 -30.15 -3.25
CA SER A 64 7.61 -31.20 -4.25
C SER A 64 8.12 -30.66 -5.60
N TRP A 65 8.66 -31.55 -6.43
CA TRP A 65 9.37 -31.27 -7.70
C TRP A 65 8.71 -30.28 -8.69
N GLN A 66 7.42 -29.98 -8.56
CA GLN A 66 6.68 -29.03 -9.40
C GLN A 66 6.97 -27.55 -9.07
N LEU A 67 7.10 -27.17 -7.79
CA LEU A 67 7.45 -25.78 -7.43
C LEU A 67 8.91 -25.47 -7.72
N ALA A 68 9.80 -26.47 -7.63
CA ALA A 68 11.19 -26.33 -8.04
C ALA A 68 11.30 -25.92 -9.51
N LEU A 69 10.47 -26.51 -10.39
CA LEU A 69 10.43 -26.14 -11.81
C LEU A 69 9.89 -24.71 -12.03
N ILE A 70 8.90 -24.27 -11.26
CA ILE A 70 8.34 -22.91 -11.35
C ILE A 70 9.37 -21.86 -10.93
N ILE A 71 10.07 -22.07 -9.81
CA ILE A 71 11.12 -21.16 -9.33
C ILE A 71 12.31 -21.15 -10.31
N LEU A 72 12.69 -22.33 -10.82
CA LEU A 72 13.74 -22.47 -11.83
C LEU A 72 13.36 -21.78 -13.15
N ALA A 73 12.07 -21.72 -13.51
CA ALA A 73 11.58 -20.98 -14.68
C ALA A 73 11.50 -19.46 -14.44
N LEU A 74 11.23 -19.02 -13.21
CA LEU A 74 11.19 -17.60 -12.86
C LEU A 74 12.59 -16.94 -12.88
N LEU A 75 13.64 -17.67 -12.49
CA LEU A 75 15.03 -17.19 -12.53
C LEU A 75 15.49 -16.68 -13.92
N PRO A 76 15.37 -17.46 -15.01
CA PRO A 76 15.72 -16.98 -16.35
C PRO A 76 14.76 -15.91 -16.84
N LEU A 77 13.47 -15.97 -16.49
CA LEU A 77 12.48 -14.94 -16.84
C LEU A 77 12.89 -13.57 -16.27
N ILE A 78 13.22 -13.49 -14.98
CA ILE A 78 13.65 -12.23 -14.34
C ILE A 78 15.00 -11.76 -14.90
N GLY A 79 15.95 -12.69 -15.11
CA GLY A 79 17.26 -12.38 -15.68
C GLY A 79 17.17 -11.81 -17.11
N VAL A 80 16.32 -12.39 -17.96
CA VAL A 80 16.09 -11.91 -19.32
C VAL A 80 15.42 -10.54 -19.31
N ASN A 81 14.38 -10.34 -18.50
CA ASN A 81 13.71 -9.04 -18.38
C ASN A 81 14.69 -7.94 -17.91
N GLY A 82 15.52 -8.24 -16.91
CA GLY A 82 16.55 -7.31 -16.43
C GLY A 82 17.63 -7.02 -17.46
N TYR A 83 18.11 -8.04 -18.18
CA TYR A 83 19.10 -7.87 -19.25
C TYR A 83 18.56 -7.03 -20.40
N VAL A 84 17.32 -7.31 -20.82
CA VAL A 84 16.62 -6.59 -21.89
C VAL A 84 16.40 -5.13 -21.48
N GLN A 85 15.91 -4.86 -20.27
CA GLN A 85 15.73 -3.50 -19.76
C GLN A 85 17.07 -2.75 -19.68
N MET A 86 18.13 -3.38 -19.17
CA MET A 86 19.47 -2.77 -19.13
C MET A 86 20.01 -2.49 -20.54
N LYS A 87 19.77 -3.38 -21.50
CA LYS A 87 20.18 -3.19 -22.91
C LYS A 87 19.40 -2.05 -23.57
N PHE A 88 18.08 -1.98 -23.37
CA PHE A 88 17.26 -0.87 -23.87
C PHE A 88 17.68 0.46 -23.24
N MET A 89 17.84 0.51 -21.91
CA MET A 89 18.27 1.72 -21.19
C MET A 89 19.67 2.17 -21.64
N LYS A 90 20.60 1.23 -21.81
CA LYS A 90 21.96 1.51 -22.30
C LYS A 90 21.97 1.94 -23.77
N GLY A 91 21.12 1.36 -24.62
CA GLY A 91 20.95 1.75 -26.02
C GLY A 91 20.50 3.20 -26.14
N PHE A 92 19.39 3.55 -25.49
CA PHE A 92 18.89 4.95 -25.48
C PHE A 92 19.88 5.92 -24.82
N SER A 93 20.58 5.50 -23.77
CA SER A 93 21.59 6.33 -23.10
C SER A 93 22.86 6.52 -23.92
N ALA A 94 23.22 5.59 -24.80
CA ALA A 94 24.38 5.69 -25.68
C ALA A 94 24.08 6.62 -26.87
N ASP A 95 22.93 6.45 -27.52
CA ASP A 95 22.46 7.31 -28.61
C ASP A 95 22.23 8.76 -28.14
N ALA A 96 21.64 8.97 -26.96
CA ALA A 96 21.43 10.32 -26.42
C ALA A 96 22.75 11.04 -26.09
N LYS A 97 23.78 10.31 -25.60
CA LYS A 97 25.10 10.90 -25.33
C LYS A 97 25.86 11.26 -26.61
N VAL A 98 25.74 10.45 -27.67
CA VAL A 98 26.33 10.75 -28.99
C VAL A 98 25.66 11.96 -29.65
N SER A 99 24.32 12.06 -29.59
CA SER A 99 23.59 13.18 -30.19
C SER A 99 23.80 14.50 -29.45
N SER A 100 23.92 14.51 -28.11
CA SER A 100 24.23 15.73 -27.38
C SER A 100 25.69 16.17 -27.56
N LYS A 101 26.66 15.25 -27.63
CA LYS A 101 28.07 15.62 -27.80
C LYS A 101 28.35 16.20 -29.19
N SER A 102 27.65 15.73 -30.23
CA SER A 102 27.82 16.22 -31.61
C SER A 102 27.30 17.64 -31.85
N ASN A 103 26.42 18.17 -30.98
CA ASN A 103 25.82 19.50 -31.14
C ASN A 103 26.58 20.62 -30.40
N TYR A 104 27.71 20.31 -29.74
CA TYR A 104 28.60 21.31 -29.11
C TYR A 104 29.96 21.43 -29.83
N VAL A 105 30.15 20.76 -30.97
CA VAL A 105 31.40 20.72 -31.76
C VAL A 105 31.23 21.24 -33.19
N LEU A 106 30.17 22.01 -33.43
CA LEU A 106 30.04 22.97 -34.54
C LEU A 106 29.85 24.36 -33.94
#